data_AF-A0A1G1MEH0-F1
#
_entry.id   AF-A0A1G1MEH0-F1
#
_cell.length_a   1.000
_cell.length_b   1.000
_cell.length_c   1.000
_cell.angle_alpha   90.00
_cell.angle_beta   90.00
_cell.angle_gamma   90.00
#
_symmetry.space_group_name_H-M   'P 1'
#
loop_
_entity.id
_entity.type
_entity.pdbx_description
1 polymer ?
#
loop_
_entity_poly.entity_id
_entity_poly.type
_entity_poly.pdbx_seq_one_letter_code
_entity_poly.pdbx_strand_id
1 'polypeptide(L)'
;MSVQPISEQLFEQFCQAKGIPCARVDTDVGRTPDYVITLGDIRVTCEVKQIDPNAEDVRELAELREGHATARHPANRLRGKLKDVSAQLKDAARAGCPTLLLVYDNTPFKSYTDRADVVEAMFGRHSVRVSVPEDLSLPSRVSAPFFGGDRGLGPEWNTAVSAIAILDGGPQQVRGLRVYHNVYAAVRLDPTVFGPLSASQMVLPDATEVSL
;
A
#
# COMPACT_ATOMS: atom_id res chain seq x y z
N MET A 1 23.04 -12.29 -13.40
CA MET A 1 22.98 -11.47 -12.17
C MET A 1 21.71 -10.64 -12.27
N SER A 2 20.70 -10.88 -11.44
CA SER A 2 19.49 -10.05 -11.45
C SER A 2 19.85 -8.69 -10.87
N VAL A 3 19.52 -7.62 -11.59
CA VAL A 3 19.69 -6.25 -11.09
C VAL A 3 18.66 -6.02 -9.99
N GLN A 4 19.10 -5.53 -8.83
CA GLN A 4 18.21 -5.19 -7.71
C GLN A 4 17.19 -4.11 -8.15
N PRO A 5 15.89 -4.28 -7.88
CA PRO A 5 14.87 -3.27 -8.16
C PRO A 5 15.18 -1.91 -7.52
N ILE A 6 14.76 -0.83 -8.18
CA ILE A 6 15.00 0.53 -7.67
C ILE A 6 14.24 0.80 -6.36
N SER A 7 13.06 0.20 -6.18
CA SER A 7 12.28 0.25 -4.93
C SER A 7 13.08 -0.24 -3.72
N GLU A 8 13.79 -1.37 -3.85
CA GLU A 8 14.64 -1.92 -2.80
C GLU A 8 15.81 -0.98 -2.49
N GLN A 9 16.50 -0.48 -3.52
CA GLN A 9 17.60 0.47 -3.34
C GLN A 9 17.14 1.75 -2.63
N LEU A 10 16.00 2.31 -3.03
CA LEU A 10 15.44 3.51 -2.41
C LEU A 10 14.98 3.26 -0.99
N PHE A 11 14.48 2.06 -0.69
CA PHE A 11 14.11 1.69 0.66
C PHE A 11 15.34 1.57 1.57
N GLU A 12 16.40 0.92 1.11
CA GLU A 12 17.67 0.83 1.83
C GLU A 12 18.25 2.22 2.11
N GLN A 13 18.26 3.10 1.10
CA GLN A 13 18.69 4.50 1.24
C GLN A 13 17.83 5.26 2.24
N PHE A 14 16.51 5.08 2.20
CA PHE A 14 15.60 5.69 3.16
C PHE A 14 15.92 5.23 4.60
N CYS A 15 16.06 3.92 4.80
CA CYS A 15 16.40 3.36 6.09
C CYS A 15 17.74 3.89 6.61
N GLN A 16 18.77 3.91 5.76
CA GLN A 16 20.08 4.46 6.11
C GLN A 16 20.00 5.94 6.49
N ALA A 17 19.32 6.75 5.69
CA ALA A 17 19.18 8.19 5.93
C ALA A 17 18.40 8.50 7.22
N LYS A 18 17.53 7.59 7.66
CA LYS A 18 16.73 7.70 8.88
C LYS A 18 17.33 6.94 10.08
N GLY A 19 18.49 6.30 9.91
CA GLY A 19 19.11 5.50 10.97
C GLY A 19 18.29 4.27 11.37
N ILE A 20 17.46 3.74 10.47
CA ILE A 20 16.65 2.54 10.68
C ILE A 20 17.54 1.32 10.38
N PRO A 21 17.79 0.43 11.35
CA PRO A 21 18.44 -0.85 11.08
C PRO A 21 17.61 -1.64 10.08
N CYS A 22 18.20 -1.95 8.92
CA CYS A 22 17.57 -2.67 7.82
C CYS A 22 18.47 -3.83 7.39
N ALA A 23 17.93 -5.04 7.41
CA ALA A 23 18.63 -6.25 7.01
C ALA A 23 17.81 -6.99 5.96
N ARG A 24 18.47 -7.40 4.87
CA ARG A 24 17.86 -8.28 3.88
C ARG A 24 17.65 -9.67 4.50
N VAL A 25 16.54 -10.32 4.18
CA VAL A 25 16.29 -11.70 4.60
C VAL A 25 16.91 -12.64 3.58
N ASP A 26 17.60 -13.67 4.07
CA ASP A 26 18.18 -14.68 3.19
C ASP A 26 17.08 -15.44 2.45
N THR A 27 17.17 -15.47 1.13
CA THR A 27 16.26 -16.20 0.27
C THR A 27 16.52 -17.70 0.41
N ASP A 28 15.73 -18.37 1.26
CA ASP A 28 15.65 -19.83 1.29
C ASP A 28 14.63 -20.34 0.24
N VAL A 29 14.43 -21.66 0.13
CA VAL A 29 13.59 -22.36 -0.88
C VAL A 29 12.07 -22.02 -0.80
N GLY A 30 11.68 -20.93 -0.14
CA GLY A 30 10.29 -20.48 0.04
C GLY A 30 10.02 -19.05 -0.43
N ARG A 31 8.74 -18.65 -0.38
CA ARG A 31 8.30 -17.25 -0.57
C ARG A 31 8.70 -16.45 0.68
N THR A 32 9.92 -15.96 0.71
CA THR A 32 10.47 -15.18 1.82
C THR A 32 10.20 -13.68 1.62
N PRO A 33 10.02 -12.92 2.70
CA PRO A 33 9.97 -11.46 2.66
C PRO A 33 11.35 -10.88 2.30
N ASP A 34 11.39 -9.67 1.76
CA ASP A 34 12.65 -9.08 1.31
C ASP A 34 13.54 -8.57 2.46
N TYR A 35 12.93 -7.94 3.47
CA TYR A 35 13.66 -7.24 4.53
C TYR A 35 13.07 -7.45 5.93
N VAL A 36 13.91 -7.17 6.91
CA VAL A 36 13.53 -6.91 8.29
C VAL A 36 14.08 -5.55 8.67
N ILE A 37 13.23 -4.71 9.24
CA ILE A 37 13.65 -3.42 9.82
C ILE A 37 13.37 -3.39 11.32
N THR A 38 14.00 -2.46 12.02
CA THR A 38 13.72 -2.16 13.43
C THR A 38 13.21 -0.74 13.58
N LEU A 39 11.97 -0.58 14.03
CA LEU A 39 11.32 0.70 14.30
C LEU A 39 11.14 0.87 15.80
N GLY A 40 11.95 1.73 16.42
CA GLY A 40 12.07 1.78 17.88
C GLY A 40 12.61 0.44 18.40
N ASP A 41 11.86 -0.21 19.28
CA ASP A 41 12.20 -1.55 19.80
C ASP A 41 11.46 -2.69 19.08
N ILE A 42 10.72 -2.37 18.02
CA ILE A 42 9.87 -3.34 17.32
C ILE A 42 10.53 -3.79 16.01
N ARG A 43 10.64 -5.11 15.84
CA ARG A 43 11.06 -5.74 14.61
C ARG A 43 9.88 -5.85 13.64
N VAL A 44 10.05 -5.35 12.42
CA VAL A 44 9.01 -5.35 11.39
C VAL A 44 9.52 -6.07 10.14
N THR A 45 8.76 -7.06 9.66
CA THR A 45 9.08 -7.78 8.42
C THR A 45 8.49 -7.05 7.23
N CYS A 46 9.31 -6.77 6.21
CA CYS A 46 8.93 -5.95 5.07
C CYS A 46 9.00 -6.74 3.77
N GLU A 47 7.95 -6.64 2.96
CA GLU A 47 7.93 -7.04 1.55
C GLU A 47 7.94 -5.78 0.68
N VAL A 48 8.80 -5.73 -0.34
CA VAL A 48 8.95 -4.56 -1.22
C VAL A 48 8.39 -4.87 -2.61
N LYS A 49 7.44 -4.07 -3.06
CA LYS A 49 6.88 -4.17 -4.41
C LYS A 49 7.07 -2.88 -5.19
N GLN A 50 7.21 -3.02 -6.50
CA GLN A 50 7.34 -1.91 -7.44
C GLN A 50 6.25 -1.94 -8.50
N ILE A 51 5.67 -0.78 -8.81
CA ILE A 51 4.83 -0.59 -9.99
C ILE A 51 5.69 0.05 -11.08
N ASP A 52 5.96 -0.71 -12.15
CA ASP A 52 6.78 -0.22 -13.26
C ASP A 52 5.96 0.36 -14.42
N PRO A 53 6.53 1.29 -15.19
CA PRO A 53 5.91 1.76 -16.42
C PRO A 53 5.57 0.59 -17.34
N ASN A 54 4.35 0.60 -17.90
CA ASN A 54 3.97 -0.27 -19.00
C ASN A 54 3.98 0.50 -20.34
N ALA A 55 3.63 -0.18 -21.43
CA ALA A 55 3.58 0.43 -22.76
C ALA A 55 2.56 1.57 -22.90
N GLU A 56 1.53 1.62 -22.07
CA GLU A 56 0.58 2.74 -22.04
C GLU A 56 1.19 3.95 -21.33
N ASP A 57 1.81 3.74 -20.16
CA ASP A 57 2.45 4.82 -19.39
C ASP A 57 3.57 5.50 -20.21
N VAL A 58 4.30 4.72 -21.02
CA VAL A 58 5.36 5.24 -21.91
C VAL A 58 4.77 6.06 -23.07
N ARG A 59 3.66 5.58 -23.68
CA ARG A 59 2.99 6.31 -24.76
C ARG A 59 2.42 7.64 -24.28
N GLU A 60 1.77 7.64 -23.13
CA GLU A 60 1.20 8.84 -22.52
C GLU A 60 2.29 9.88 -22.21
N LEU A 61 3.45 9.45 -21.70
CA LEU A 61 4.59 10.34 -21.50
C LEU A 61 5.10 10.95 -22.82
N ALA A 62 5.04 10.21 -23.93
CA ALA A 62 5.41 10.73 -25.24
C ALA A 62 4.39 11.78 -25.73
N GLU A 63 3.10 11.49 -25.66
CA GLU A 63 2.02 12.42 -26.06
C GLU A 63 2.06 13.74 -25.25
N LEU A 64 2.29 13.67 -23.94
CA LEU A 64 2.44 14.85 -23.09
C LEU A 64 3.66 15.70 -23.46
N ARG A 65 4.77 15.06 -23.86
CA ARG A 65 5.97 15.78 -24.34
C ARG A 65 5.74 16.50 -25.66
N GLU A 66 4.77 16.03 -26.45
CA GLU A 66 4.34 16.65 -27.70
C GLU A 66 3.30 17.77 -27.46
N GLY A 67 2.93 18.04 -26.20
CA GLY A 67 2.04 19.14 -25.82
C GLY A 67 0.55 18.77 -25.79
N HIS A 68 0.22 17.48 -25.91
CA HIS A 68 -1.16 17.01 -25.80
C HIS A 68 -1.57 16.83 -24.34
N ALA A 69 -2.80 17.22 -23.98
CA ALA A 69 -3.39 16.90 -22.68
C ALA A 69 -4.10 15.54 -22.76
N THR A 70 -3.75 14.62 -21.85
CA THR A 70 -4.39 13.31 -21.72
C THR A 70 -5.26 13.30 -20.46
N ALA A 71 -6.48 12.75 -20.55
CA ALA A 71 -7.31 12.47 -19.39
C ALA A 71 -7.50 10.96 -19.30
N ARG A 72 -7.05 10.34 -18.21
CA ARG A 72 -7.12 8.89 -18.01
C ARG A 72 -7.64 8.57 -16.62
N HIS A 73 -8.46 7.52 -16.55
CA HIS A 73 -8.80 6.83 -15.31
C HIS A 73 -8.15 5.44 -15.34
N PRO A 74 -6.84 5.35 -15.03
CA PRO A 74 -6.14 4.08 -15.08
C PRO A 74 -6.69 3.12 -14.01
N ALA A 75 -6.82 1.84 -14.35
CA ALA A 75 -7.21 0.84 -13.35
C ALA A 75 -6.13 0.74 -12.27
N ASN A 76 -6.54 0.75 -11.00
CA ASN A 76 -5.65 0.73 -9.84
C ASN A 76 -4.74 -0.51 -9.84
N ARG A 77 -3.46 -0.31 -10.14
CA ARG A 77 -2.44 -1.37 -10.26
C ARG A 77 -1.89 -1.82 -8.91
N LEU A 78 -2.04 -1.01 -7.86
CA LEU A 78 -1.62 -1.34 -6.50
C LEU A 78 -2.35 -2.59 -5.99
N ARG A 79 -3.64 -2.76 -6.32
CA ARG A 79 -4.39 -3.98 -5.97
C ARG A 79 -3.72 -5.26 -6.49
N GLY A 80 -3.14 -5.20 -7.68
CA GLY A 80 -2.38 -6.33 -8.23
C GLY A 80 -1.17 -6.71 -7.37
N LYS A 81 -0.57 -5.75 -6.66
CA LYS A 81 0.56 -5.97 -5.75
C LYS A 81 0.15 -6.50 -4.38
N LEU A 82 -1.13 -6.42 -4.04
CA LEU A 82 -1.71 -7.06 -2.85
C LEU A 82 -2.02 -8.55 -3.07
N LYS A 83 -1.98 -9.03 -4.31
CA LYS A 83 -2.07 -10.47 -4.58
C LYS A 83 -0.81 -11.15 -4.08
N ASP A 84 -0.97 -12.30 -3.43
CA ASP A 84 0.11 -13.14 -2.90
C ASP A 84 1.01 -12.56 -1.81
N VAL A 85 0.91 -11.27 -1.46
CA VAL A 85 1.75 -10.64 -0.42
C VAL A 85 1.65 -11.39 0.91
N SER A 86 0.46 -11.86 1.26
CA SER A 86 0.26 -12.59 2.51
C SER A 86 0.92 -13.94 2.54
N ALA A 87 1.19 -14.57 1.40
CA ALA A 87 1.96 -15.80 1.37
C ALA A 87 3.42 -15.55 1.79
N GLN A 88 3.98 -14.38 1.45
CA GLN A 88 5.34 -13.98 1.82
C GLN A 88 5.44 -13.52 3.28
N LEU A 89 4.37 -12.91 3.80
CA LEU A 89 4.33 -12.34 5.15
C LEU A 89 3.73 -13.26 6.21
N LYS A 90 3.15 -14.41 5.81
CA LYS A 90 2.34 -15.28 6.69
C LYS A 90 3.12 -15.77 7.90
N ASP A 91 4.36 -16.19 7.69
CA ASP A 91 5.14 -16.85 8.73
C ASP A 91 5.63 -15.84 9.77
N ALA A 92 5.99 -14.62 9.34
CA ALA A 92 6.28 -13.52 10.24
C ALA A 92 5.05 -13.14 11.09
N ALA A 93 3.89 -12.99 10.45
CA ALA A 93 2.65 -12.67 11.17
C ALA A 93 2.26 -13.77 12.18
N ARG A 94 2.44 -15.05 11.82
CA ARG A 94 2.21 -16.19 12.74
C ARG A 94 3.17 -16.22 13.92
N ALA A 95 4.38 -15.73 13.73
CA ALA A 95 5.36 -15.56 14.80
C ALA A 95 5.09 -14.33 15.70
N GLY A 96 4.01 -13.58 15.45
CA GLY A 96 3.65 -12.39 16.22
C GLY A 96 4.41 -11.13 15.79
N CYS A 97 5.15 -11.16 14.68
CA CYS A 97 5.87 -10.00 14.15
C CYS A 97 4.93 -9.16 13.27
N PRO A 98 4.83 -7.84 13.50
CA PRO A 98 4.16 -6.95 12.57
C PRO A 98 4.84 -6.96 11.20
N THR A 99 4.05 -6.75 10.15
CA THR A 99 4.52 -6.80 8.76
C THR A 99 4.14 -5.55 7.98
N LEU A 100 4.96 -5.21 7.00
CA LEU A 100 4.81 -4.02 6.19
C LEU A 100 4.93 -4.38 4.71
N LEU A 101 3.90 -4.07 3.92
CA LEU A 101 4.05 -4.05 2.46
C LEU A 101 4.53 -2.65 2.06
N LEU A 102 5.77 -2.53 1.61
CA LEU A 102 6.29 -1.31 1.02
C LEU A 102 6.02 -1.31 -0.49
N VAL A 103 5.46 -0.21 -1.01
CA VAL A 103 5.23 -0.03 -2.43
C VAL A 103 5.88 1.25 -2.94
N TYR A 104 6.60 1.14 -4.04
CA TYR A 104 7.12 2.28 -4.79
C TYR A 104 6.50 2.33 -6.18
N ASP A 105 5.93 3.49 -6.53
CA ASP A 105 5.46 3.77 -7.88
C ASP A 105 6.61 4.33 -8.72
N ASN A 106 7.12 3.50 -9.63
CA ASN A 106 8.19 3.84 -10.57
C ASN A 106 7.64 4.36 -11.92
N THR A 107 6.34 4.60 -12.02
CA THR A 107 5.73 5.18 -13.23
C THR A 107 6.07 6.68 -13.34
N PRO A 108 6.01 7.26 -14.56
CA PRO A 108 6.38 8.66 -14.77
C PRO A 108 5.55 9.66 -13.95
N PHE A 109 4.27 9.36 -13.71
CA PHE A 109 3.32 10.26 -13.05
C PHE A 109 3.09 9.92 -11.57
N LYS A 110 3.51 8.74 -11.13
CA LYS A 110 3.37 8.26 -9.74
C LYS A 110 1.92 8.25 -9.20
N SER A 111 0.93 8.21 -10.10
CA SER A 111 -0.49 8.35 -9.77
C SER A 111 -1.12 7.07 -9.23
N TYR A 112 -0.49 5.90 -9.38
CA TYR A 112 -1.08 4.62 -8.93
C TYR A 112 -1.00 4.42 -7.41
N THR A 113 -0.37 5.36 -6.69
CA THR A 113 -0.23 5.35 -5.24
C THR A 113 -0.75 6.64 -4.60
N ASP A 114 -1.62 7.36 -5.32
CA ASP A 114 -2.38 8.46 -4.75
C ASP A 114 -3.26 7.97 -3.60
N ARG A 115 -3.58 8.89 -2.68
CA ARG A 115 -4.29 8.53 -1.45
C ARG A 115 -5.60 7.77 -1.72
N ALA A 116 -6.40 8.26 -2.67
CA ALA A 116 -7.67 7.63 -3.01
C ALA A 116 -7.45 6.21 -3.54
N ASP A 117 -6.45 6.02 -4.40
CA ASP A 117 -6.11 4.71 -4.95
C ASP A 117 -5.61 3.74 -3.87
N VAL A 118 -4.81 4.19 -2.92
CA VAL A 118 -4.36 3.30 -1.83
C VAL A 118 -5.55 2.84 -1.00
N VAL A 119 -6.44 3.77 -0.63
CA VAL A 119 -7.65 3.46 0.14
C VAL A 119 -8.57 2.51 -0.62
N GLU A 120 -8.80 2.75 -1.92
CA GLU A 120 -9.65 1.86 -2.73
C GLU A 120 -9.02 0.49 -3.00
N ALA A 121 -7.69 0.42 -3.10
CA ALA A 121 -6.98 -0.85 -3.22
C ALA A 121 -7.11 -1.67 -1.93
N MET A 122 -7.01 -1.03 -0.77
CA MET A 122 -7.14 -1.68 0.54
C MET A 122 -8.58 -2.12 0.82
N PHE A 123 -9.53 -1.20 0.74
CA PHE A 123 -10.85 -1.37 1.34
C PHE A 123 -11.99 -1.54 0.34
N GLY A 124 -11.71 -1.41 -0.96
CA GLY A 124 -12.69 -1.51 -2.03
C GLY A 124 -13.14 -0.15 -2.55
N ARG A 125 -13.95 -0.15 -3.61
CA ARG A 125 -14.39 1.10 -4.26
C ARG A 125 -15.33 1.91 -3.39
N HIS A 126 -15.20 3.24 -3.39
CA HIS A 126 -16.20 4.08 -2.73
C HIS A 126 -17.57 3.91 -3.41
N SER A 127 -18.58 3.48 -2.66
CA SER A 127 -19.85 2.98 -3.18
C SER A 127 -21.04 3.52 -2.40
N VAL A 128 -22.19 3.62 -3.07
CA VAL A 128 -23.50 3.83 -2.45
C VAL A 128 -24.46 2.77 -2.96
N ARG A 129 -25.42 2.35 -2.14
CA ARG A 129 -26.48 1.43 -2.56
C ARG A 129 -27.71 2.25 -2.89
N VAL A 130 -28.22 2.08 -4.09
CA VAL A 130 -29.49 2.67 -4.54
C VAL A 130 -30.54 1.56 -4.55
N SER A 131 -31.60 1.71 -3.78
CA SER A 131 -32.72 0.77 -3.71
C SER A 131 -33.97 1.43 -4.27
N VAL A 132 -34.52 0.84 -5.32
CA VAL A 132 -35.76 1.29 -5.95
C VAL A 132 -36.93 0.50 -5.33
N PRO A 133 -37.94 1.17 -4.75
CA PRO A 133 -39.12 0.51 -4.19
C PRO A 133 -39.98 -0.15 -5.29
N GLU A 134 -40.74 -1.19 -4.93
CA GLU A 134 -41.70 -1.84 -5.85
C GLU A 134 -42.81 -0.87 -6.30
N ASP A 135 -43.27 -0.03 -5.38
CA ASP A 135 -44.14 1.10 -5.69
C ASP A 135 -43.29 2.26 -6.24
N LEU A 136 -43.32 2.43 -7.57
CA LEU A 136 -42.58 3.47 -8.28
C LEU A 136 -43.08 4.90 -8.00
N SER A 137 -44.18 5.08 -7.25
CA SER A 137 -44.60 6.39 -6.74
C SER A 137 -43.78 6.84 -5.52
N LEU A 138 -43.07 5.92 -4.86
CA LEU A 138 -42.17 6.22 -3.75
C LEU A 138 -40.75 6.53 -4.24
N PRO A 139 -40.02 7.45 -3.57
CA PRO A 139 -38.67 7.80 -3.97
C PRO A 139 -37.68 6.65 -3.71
N SER A 140 -36.68 6.54 -4.60
CA SER A 140 -35.52 5.67 -4.39
C SER A 140 -34.78 6.02 -3.11
N ARG A 141 -34.28 5.00 -2.41
CA ARG A 141 -33.47 5.16 -1.19
C ARG A 141 -32.00 5.02 -1.53
N VAL A 142 -31.18 5.94 -1.03
CA VAL A 142 -29.71 5.91 -1.18
C VAL A 142 -29.10 5.65 0.20
N SER A 143 -28.22 4.67 0.30
CA SER A 143 -27.50 4.39 1.57
C SER A 143 -26.46 5.47 1.88
N ALA A 144 -25.98 5.48 3.12
CA ALA A 144 -24.70 6.12 3.41
C ALA A 144 -23.58 5.52 2.52
N PRO A 145 -22.54 6.30 2.18
CA PRO A 145 -21.37 5.78 1.47
C PRO A 145 -20.68 4.67 2.25
N PHE A 146 -20.16 3.67 1.55
CA PHE A 146 -19.40 2.56 2.10
C PHE A 146 -18.36 2.08 1.09
N PHE A 147 -17.38 1.30 1.53
CA PHE A 147 -16.46 0.65 0.59
C PHE A 147 -17.04 -0.67 0.08
N GLY A 148 -17.29 -0.74 -1.22
CA GLY A 148 -17.90 -1.89 -1.90
C GLY A 148 -16.90 -2.99 -2.24
N GLY A 149 -17.15 -3.66 -3.38
CA GLY A 149 -16.33 -4.77 -3.87
C GLY A 149 -14.89 -4.40 -4.24
N ASP A 150 -14.15 -5.41 -4.70
CA ASP A 150 -12.73 -5.33 -5.06
C ASP A 150 -11.77 -4.90 -3.93
N ARG A 151 -12.05 -5.36 -2.70
CA ARG A 151 -11.17 -5.09 -1.57
C ARG A 151 -9.90 -5.93 -1.65
N GLY A 152 -8.74 -5.30 -1.50
CA GLY A 152 -7.46 -5.99 -1.36
C GLY A 152 -7.23 -6.59 0.03
N LEU A 153 -7.87 -6.02 1.06
CA LEU A 153 -7.80 -6.46 2.45
C LEU A 153 -9.20 -6.82 2.96
N GLY A 154 -9.28 -7.80 3.85
CA GLY A 154 -10.53 -8.20 4.48
C GLY A 154 -10.32 -8.94 5.80
N PRO A 155 -11.41 -9.24 6.51
CA PRO A 155 -11.34 -9.95 7.80
C PRO A 155 -10.80 -11.38 7.68
N GLU A 156 -10.90 -12.00 6.51
CA GLU A 156 -10.51 -13.41 6.28
C GLU A 156 -9.31 -13.59 5.35
N TRP A 157 -8.93 -12.54 4.60
CA TRP A 157 -7.80 -12.59 3.67
C TRP A 157 -6.91 -11.37 3.83
N ASN A 158 -5.64 -11.56 3.53
CA ASN A 158 -4.60 -10.55 3.70
C ASN A 158 -4.46 -9.96 5.12
N THR A 159 -4.88 -10.72 6.13
CA THR A 159 -4.68 -10.39 7.56
C THR A 159 -3.23 -10.49 8.01
N ALA A 160 -2.37 -11.15 7.24
CA ALA A 160 -0.94 -11.20 7.49
C ALA A 160 -0.22 -9.87 7.24
N VAL A 161 -0.86 -8.91 6.55
CA VAL A 161 -0.34 -7.56 6.29
C VAL A 161 -0.76 -6.64 7.43
N SER A 162 0.18 -6.07 8.19
CA SER A 162 -0.16 -5.10 9.25
C SER A 162 -0.42 -3.70 8.71
N ALA A 163 0.38 -3.26 7.73
CA ALA A 163 0.21 -1.97 7.09
C ALA A 163 0.77 -1.99 5.65
N ILE A 164 0.37 -1.00 4.85
CA ILE A 164 0.97 -0.67 3.56
C ILE A 164 1.69 0.66 3.70
N ALA A 165 2.97 0.71 3.33
CA ALA A 165 3.74 1.93 3.24
C ALA A 165 4.00 2.29 1.77
N ILE A 166 3.72 3.53 1.39
CA ILE A 166 4.11 4.08 0.09
C ILE A 166 5.40 4.86 0.25
N LEU A 167 6.41 4.50 -0.53
CA LEU A 167 7.67 5.23 -0.61
C LEU A 167 7.52 6.44 -1.54
N ASP A 168 7.47 7.64 -0.96
CA ASP A 168 7.30 8.87 -1.71
C ASP A 168 8.64 9.45 -2.18
N GLY A 169 8.61 10.13 -3.33
CA GLY A 169 9.79 10.73 -3.96
C GLY A 169 10.26 9.90 -5.15
N GLY A 170 11.57 9.91 -5.39
CA GLY A 170 12.17 9.20 -6.52
C GLY A 170 13.68 9.06 -6.41
N PRO A 171 14.35 8.64 -7.48
CA PRO A 171 15.77 8.25 -7.45
C PRO A 171 16.71 9.37 -7.03
N GLN A 172 16.32 10.62 -7.26
CA GLN A 172 17.09 11.80 -6.88
C GLN A 172 16.92 12.17 -5.41
N GLN A 173 15.74 11.88 -4.84
CA GLN A 173 15.42 12.20 -3.46
C GLN A 173 14.20 11.40 -2.99
N VAL A 174 14.41 10.54 -2.00
CA VAL A 174 13.31 9.95 -1.22
C VAL A 174 12.77 11.00 -0.27
N ARG A 175 11.45 11.22 -0.28
CA ARG A 175 10.80 12.27 0.52
C ARG A 175 10.30 11.73 1.86
N GLY A 176 9.79 10.50 1.89
CA GLY A 176 9.23 9.93 3.12
C GLY A 176 8.40 8.69 2.87
N LEU A 177 7.66 8.29 3.91
CA LEU A 177 6.68 7.21 3.88
C LEU A 177 5.27 7.74 4.15
N ARG A 178 4.30 7.27 3.38
CA ARG A 178 2.88 7.33 3.73
C ARG A 178 2.41 5.95 4.16
N VAL A 179 1.97 5.79 5.40
CA VAL A 179 1.60 4.49 6.00
C VAL A 179 0.09 4.40 6.18
N TYR A 180 -0.49 3.31 5.68
CA TYR A 180 -1.90 3.00 5.74
C TYR A 180 -2.09 1.70 6.52
N HIS A 181 -2.73 1.78 7.68
CA HIS A 181 -2.85 0.65 8.59
C HIS A 181 -3.99 -0.29 8.20
N ASN A 182 -3.73 -1.60 8.25
CA ASN A 182 -4.75 -2.62 8.02
C ASN A 182 -5.50 -2.90 9.32
N VAL A 183 -6.77 -2.47 9.38
CA VAL A 183 -7.64 -2.72 10.55
C VAL A 183 -7.94 -4.20 10.79
N TYR A 184 -7.81 -5.04 9.75
CA TYR A 184 -8.04 -6.48 9.79
C TYR A 184 -6.77 -7.29 10.06
N ALA A 185 -5.64 -6.64 10.37
CA ALA A 185 -4.37 -7.32 10.60
C ALA A 185 -4.44 -8.27 11.80
N ALA A 186 -3.90 -9.48 11.65
CA ALA A 186 -3.75 -10.46 12.73
C ALA A 186 -2.74 -9.97 13.79
N VAL A 187 -1.68 -9.29 13.35
CA VAL A 187 -0.74 -8.58 14.21
C VAL A 187 -0.80 -7.11 13.80
N ARG A 188 -1.24 -6.22 14.68
CA ARG A 188 -1.31 -4.78 14.38
C ARG A 188 0.06 -4.15 14.51
N LEU A 189 0.35 -3.20 13.62
CA LEU A 189 1.54 -2.36 13.72
C LEU A 189 1.13 -1.07 14.43
N ASP A 190 1.72 -0.82 15.59
CA ASP A 190 1.44 0.39 16.36
C ASP A 190 1.88 1.63 15.56
N PRO A 191 0.98 2.58 15.26
CA PRO A 191 1.32 3.83 14.56
C PRO A 191 2.43 4.65 15.24
N THR A 192 2.59 4.55 16.56
CA THR A 192 3.56 5.37 17.31
C THR A 192 5.01 5.09 16.92
N VAL A 193 5.31 3.89 16.42
CA VAL A 193 6.68 3.50 16.01
C VAL A 193 7.21 4.29 14.82
N PHE A 194 6.32 4.94 14.05
CA PHE A 194 6.69 5.80 12.93
C PHE A 194 6.88 7.28 13.32
N GLY A 195 6.59 7.66 14.57
CA GLY A 195 6.71 9.04 15.06
C GLY A 195 8.06 9.70 14.72
N PRO A 196 9.21 9.03 14.91
CA PRO A 196 10.52 9.57 14.57
C PRO A 196 10.77 9.79 13.06
N LEU A 197 9.97 9.18 12.18
CA LEU A 197 10.23 9.11 10.75
C LEU A 197 9.55 10.21 9.93
N SER A 198 8.73 11.07 10.57
CA SER A 198 7.89 12.06 9.88
C SER A 198 7.01 11.42 8.79
N ALA A 199 6.52 10.21 9.04
CA ALA A 199 5.63 9.51 8.13
C ALA A 199 4.20 10.05 8.28
N SER A 200 3.52 10.26 7.14
CA SER A 200 2.09 10.56 7.17
C SER A 200 1.32 9.25 7.35
N GLN A 201 0.44 9.19 8.34
CA GLN A 201 -0.23 7.96 8.75
C GLN A 201 -1.73 8.04 8.58
N MET A 202 -2.36 6.91 8.25
CA MET A 202 -3.80 6.82 8.04
C MET A 202 -4.39 5.56 8.66
N VAL A 203 -5.43 5.79 9.44
CA VAL A 203 -6.33 4.77 9.99
C VAL A 203 -7.73 5.16 9.48
N LEU A 204 -8.48 4.21 8.91
CA LEU A 204 -9.80 4.48 8.30
C LEU A 204 -10.95 4.63 9.34
N PRO A 205 -12.11 5.20 8.94
CA PRO A 205 -13.03 5.95 9.81
C PRO A 205 -13.94 5.16 10.77
N ASP A 206 -13.93 3.83 10.76
CA ASP A 206 -14.70 3.02 11.74
C ASP A 206 -13.81 2.43 12.85
N ALA A 207 -12.52 2.80 12.88
CA ALA A 207 -11.64 2.47 13.98
C ALA A 207 -11.97 3.39 15.17
N THR A 208 -12.73 2.88 16.14
CA THR A 208 -13.13 3.64 17.33
C THR A 208 -12.00 3.93 18.30
N GLU A 209 -10.78 3.40 18.13
CA GLU A 209 -9.59 3.81 18.91
C GLU A 209 -8.29 3.17 18.37
N VAL A 210 -7.25 3.99 18.22
CA VAL A 210 -5.87 3.65 18.64
C VAL A 210 -5.42 4.83 19.47
N SER A 211 -5.61 4.72 20.78
CA SER A 211 -5.21 5.76 21.74
C SER A 211 -3.70 5.88 21.78
N LEU A 212 -3.22 7.13 21.69
CA LEU A 212 -1.86 7.54 22.09
C LEU A 212 -1.73 7.52 23.62
#